data_AF-A0A4U5NHC6-F1
#
_entry.id   AF-A0A4U5NHC6-F1
#
_cell.length_a   1.000
_cell.length_b   1.000
_cell.length_c   1.000
_cell.angle_alpha   90.00
_cell.angle_beta   90.00
_cell.angle_gamma   90.00
#
_symmetry.space_group_name_H-M   'P 1'
#
loop_
_entity.id
_entity.type
_entity.pdbx_description
1 polymer ?
#
loop_
_entity_poly.entity_id
_entity_poly.type
_entity_poly.pdbx_seq_one_letter_code
_entity_poly.pdbx_strand_id
1 'polypeptide(L)'
;MSSASFNQNVYVNVVLRSTFCLLSTVGNGLVICIILKNKNAIRDGFNVLLLQLALGDFFIGFGNGVRVLESLLSHYKLLSVTPINCFLVELPLLLGSNLSQLIMFLIAVDRFISIQKLHGFLLINNKNFIWTRAFFCVFFAVFASLAALIGISSDAPEGIAACHVTLGWSQSYMVYYSIMTTFFSITILGDTSVRS
;
A
#
# COMPACT_ATOMS: atom_id res chain seq x y z
N MET A 1 -14.14 -27.50 -24.37
CA MET A 1 -13.05 -26.71 -24.98
C MET A 1 -12.62 -25.49 -24.14
N SER A 2 -13.11 -25.28 -22.90
CA SER A 2 -12.74 -24.11 -22.05
C SER A 2 -11.72 -24.40 -20.94
N SER A 3 -11.31 -25.65 -20.72
CA SER A 3 -10.37 -26.02 -19.66
C SER A 3 -8.91 -25.68 -20.00
N ALA A 4 -8.51 -25.79 -21.28
CA ALA A 4 -7.14 -25.49 -21.72
C ALA A 4 -6.83 -23.99 -21.72
N SER A 5 -7.77 -23.15 -22.16
CA SER A 5 -7.63 -21.69 -22.13
C SER A 5 -7.67 -21.12 -20.71
N PHE A 6 -8.46 -21.72 -19.82
CA PHE A 6 -8.49 -21.34 -18.40
C PHE A 6 -7.14 -21.61 -17.73
N ASN A 7 -6.53 -22.78 -17.96
CA ASN A 7 -5.21 -23.10 -17.41
C ASN A 7 -4.11 -22.18 -17.93
N GLN A 8 -4.12 -21.82 -19.22
CA GLN A 8 -3.10 -20.94 -19.80
C GLN A 8 -3.10 -19.53 -19.15
N ASN A 9 -4.27 -18.99 -18.84
CA ASN A 9 -4.39 -17.70 -18.14
C ASN A 9 -3.84 -17.73 -16.71
N VAL A 10 -3.98 -18.86 -16.01
CA VAL A 10 -3.46 -19.02 -14.64
C VAL A 10 -1.93 -18.99 -14.65
N TYR A 11 -1.28 -19.74 -15.55
CA TYR A 11 0.18 -19.77 -15.63
C TYR A 11 0.77 -18.40 -15.99
N VAL A 12 0.17 -17.70 -16.96
CA VAL A 12 0.62 -16.35 -17.33
C VAL A 12 0.51 -15.38 -16.15
N ASN A 13 -0.60 -15.44 -15.40
CA ASN A 13 -0.82 -14.58 -14.24
C ASN A 13 0.20 -14.86 -13.12
N VAL A 14 0.48 -16.14 -12.84
CA VAL A 14 1.48 -16.55 -11.84
C VAL A 14 2.87 -16.04 -12.24
N VAL A 15 3.29 -16.27 -13.49
CA VAL A 15 4.61 -15.84 -13.99
C VAL A 15 4.76 -14.32 -13.93
N LEU A 16 3.75 -13.56 -14.38
CA LEU A 16 3.77 -12.10 -14.34
C LEU A 16 3.83 -11.59 -12.89
N ARG A 17 2.98 -12.11 -11.99
CA ARG A 17 2.98 -11.71 -10.57
C ARG A 17 4.30 -12.03 -9.88
N SER A 18 4.88 -13.19 -10.13
CA SER A 18 6.20 -13.54 -9.59
C SER A 18 7.29 -12.59 -10.09
N THR A 19 7.26 -12.23 -11.37
CA THR A 19 8.22 -11.29 -11.95
C THR A 19 8.08 -9.89 -11.34
N PHE A 20 6.85 -9.37 -11.23
CA PHE A 20 6.59 -8.09 -10.58
C PHE A 20 6.92 -8.10 -9.09
N CYS A 21 6.66 -9.21 -8.40
CA CYS A 21 7.06 -9.40 -7.01
C CYS A 21 8.58 -9.26 -6.85
N LEU A 22 9.37 -9.97 -7.67
CA LEU A 22 10.83 -9.90 -7.61
C LEU A 22 11.36 -8.50 -7.93
N LEU A 23 10.88 -7.90 -9.03
CA LEU A 23 11.31 -6.57 -9.44
C LEU A 23 10.95 -5.51 -8.38
N SER A 24 9.72 -5.57 -7.84
CA SER A 24 9.28 -4.60 -6.84
C SER A 24 10.04 -4.78 -5.52
N THR A 25 10.15 -6.00 -5.00
CA THR A 25 10.80 -6.24 -3.70
C THR A 25 12.30 -5.94 -3.74
N VAL A 26 13.01 -6.37 -4.79
CA VAL A 26 14.44 -6.11 -4.94
C VAL A 26 14.71 -4.64 -5.25
N GLY A 27 13.98 -4.06 -6.22
CA GLY A 27 14.16 -2.67 -6.61
C GLY A 27 13.89 -1.70 -5.47
N ASN A 28 12.74 -1.83 -4.81
CA ASN A 28 12.39 -0.97 -3.69
C ASN A 28 13.23 -1.26 -2.43
N GLY A 29 13.62 -2.53 -2.21
CA GLY A 29 14.56 -2.90 -1.15
C GLY A 29 15.90 -2.19 -1.28
N LEU A 30 16.45 -2.09 -2.49
CA LEU A 30 17.69 -1.35 -2.75
C LEU A 30 17.54 0.15 -2.46
N VAL A 31 16.43 0.77 -2.87
CA VAL A 31 16.13 2.19 -2.58
C VAL A 31 16.08 2.43 -1.07
N ILE A 32 15.35 1.57 -0.34
CA ILE A 32 15.26 1.63 1.13
C ILE A 32 16.66 1.52 1.74
N CYS A 33 17.47 0.54 1.33
CA CYS A 33 18.84 0.37 1.82
C CYS A 33 19.73 1.60 1.57
N ILE A 34 19.66 2.19 0.38
CA ILE A 34 20.46 3.37 0.01
C ILE A 34 20.09 4.57 0.88
N ILE A 35 18.80 4.86 1.03
CA ILE A 35 18.32 6.00 1.83
C ILE A 35 18.65 5.79 3.32
N LEU A 36 18.42 4.59 3.86
CA LEU A 36 18.71 4.28 5.26
C LEU A 36 20.22 4.31 5.58
N LYS A 37 21.07 3.91 4.63
CA LYS A 37 22.53 3.97 4.80
C LYS A 37 23.04 5.42 4.84
N ASN A 38 22.38 6.35 4.15
CA ASN A 38 22.77 7.75 4.14
C ASN A 38 21.96 8.57 5.16
N LYS A 39 22.51 8.77 6.37
CA LYS A 39 21.88 9.57 7.43
C LYS A 39 21.55 11.01 7.02
N ASN A 40 22.26 11.57 6.04
CA ASN A 40 21.97 12.92 5.53
C ASN A 40 20.75 12.91 4.60
N ALA A 41 20.51 11.81 3.88
CA ALA A 41 19.35 11.70 2.99
C ALA A 41 18.03 11.71 3.79
N ILE A 42 17.97 11.02 4.93
CA ILE A 42 16.77 10.96 5.80
C ILE A 42 16.38 12.33 6.38
N ARG A 43 17.28 13.30 6.38
CA ARG A 43 16.98 14.65 6.89
C ARG A 43 16.14 15.47 5.91
N ASP A 44 16.12 15.09 4.64
CA ASP A 44 15.33 15.77 3.62
C ASP A 44 13.90 15.19 3.59
N GLY A 45 12.91 16.07 3.71
CA GLY A 45 11.50 15.70 3.70
C GLY A 45 11.06 14.99 2.43
N PHE A 46 11.67 15.31 1.28
CA PHE A 46 11.35 14.64 0.02
C PHE A 46 11.90 13.21 0.00
N ASN A 47 13.12 13.00 0.51
CA ASN A 47 13.71 11.66 0.61
C ASN A 47 12.94 10.76 1.57
N VAL A 48 12.34 11.32 2.63
CA VAL A 48 11.44 10.55 3.51
C VAL A 48 10.17 10.13 2.77
N LEU A 49 9.58 10.99 1.92
CA LEU A 49 8.45 10.57 1.07
C LEU A 49 8.85 9.46 0.10
N LEU A 50 10.00 9.57 -0.56
CA LEU A 50 10.52 8.51 -1.43
C LEU A 50 10.75 7.20 -0.67
N LEU A 51 11.26 7.27 0.56
CA LEU A 51 11.44 6.10 1.41
C LEU A 51 10.10 5.44 1.75
N GLN A 52 9.07 6.23 2.08
CA GLN A 52 7.73 5.72 2.35
C GLN A 52 7.06 5.12 1.12
N LEU A 53 7.26 5.72 -0.06
CA LEU A 53 6.80 5.17 -1.33
C LEU A 53 7.45 3.82 -1.61
N ALA A 54 8.78 3.73 -1.49
CA ALA A 54 9.51 2.48 -1.66
C ALA A 54 9.07 1.42 -0.64
N LEU A 55 8.79 1.80 0.60
CA LEU A 55 8.20 0.88 1.59
C LEU A 55 6.82 0.38 1.16
N GLY A 56 5.96 1.26 0.66
CA GLY A 56 4.64 0.89 0.14
C GLY A 56 4.74 -0.10 -1.02
N ASP A 57 5.56 0.20 -2.02
CA ASP A 57 5.78 -0.67 -3.19
C ASP A 57 6.44 -2.00 -2.81
N PHE A 58 7.35 -1.98 -1.82
CA PHE A 58 7.93 -3.19 -1.24
C PHE A 58 6.86 -4.09 -0.62
N PHE A 59 5.93 -3.53 0.18
CA PHE A 59 4.81 -4.26 0.75
C PHE A 59 3.85 -4.80 -0.32
N ILE A 60 3.60 -4.05 -1.40
CA ILE A 60 2.82 -4.51 -2.55
C ILE A 60 3.51 -5.72 -3.20
N GLY A 61 4.82 -5.64 -3.45
CA GLY A 61 5.62 -6.73 -3.99
C GLY A 61 5.56 -7.96 -3.09
N PHE A 62 5.81 -7.78 -1.80
CA PHE A 62 5.78 -8.85 -0.80
C PHE A 62 4.39 -9.51 -0.72
N GLY A 63 3.32 -8.72 -0.64
CA GLY A 63 1.94 -9.22 -0.60
C GLY A 63 1.58 -10.03 -1.85
N ASN A 64 2.02 -9.60 -3.04
CA ASN A 64 1.86 -10.38 -4.26
C ASN A 64 2.59 -11.73 -4.20
N GLY A 65 3.79 -11.77 -3.62
CA GLY A 65 4.54 -13.00 -3.40
C GLY A 65 3.79 -13.98 -2.47
N VAL A 66 3.28 -13.49 -1.34
CA VAL A 66 2.47 -14.29 -0.40
C VAL A 66 1.21 -14.82 -1.09
N ARG A 67 0.56 -14.01 -1.92
CA ARG A 67 -0.64 -14.40 -2.67
C ARG A 67 -0.37 -15.49 -3.71
N VAL A 68 0.79 -15.47 -4.38
CA VAL A 68 1.23 -16.56 -5.26
C VAL A 68 1.48 -17.83 -4.46
N LEU A 69 2.12 -17.72 -3.30
CA LEU A 69 2.37 -18.87 -2.42
C LEU A 69 1.06 -19.50 -1.91
N GLU A 70 0.10 -18.68 -1.50
CA GLU A 70 -1.24 -19.13 -1.08
C GLU A 70 -1.97 -19.86 -2.22
N SER A 71 -1.95 -19.29 -3.43
CA SER A 71 -2.54 -19.93 -4.61
C SER A 71 -1.92 -21.30 -4.92
N LEU A 72 -0.60 -21.45 -4.76
CA LEU A 72 0.10 -22.73 -4.93
C LEU A 72 -0.28 -23.72 -3.83
N LEU A 73 -0.27 -23.31 -2.56
CA LEU A 73 -0.62 -24.18 -1.42
C LEU A 73 -2.07 -24.65 -1.46
N SER A 74 -2.98 -23.77 -1.88
CA SER A 74 -4.39 -24.08 -2.10
C SER A 74 -4.56 -25.09 -3.24
N HIS A 75 -3.80 -24.94 -4.35
CA HIS A 75 -3.80 -25.89 -5.45
C HIS A 75 -3.38 -27.31 -5.01
N TYR A 76 -2.39 -27.43 -4.12
CA TYR A 76 -1.95 -28.70 -3.54
C TYR A 76 -2.82 -29.20 -2.38
N LYS A 77 -3.93 -28.52 -2.04
CA LYS A 77 -4.83 -28.84 -0.92
C LYS A 77 -4.12 -28.92 0.45
N LEU A 78 -3.00 -28.22 0.59
CA LEU A 78 -2.22 -28.18 1.84
C LEU A 78 -2.75 -27.15 2.85
N LEU A 79 -3.55 -26.18 2.39
CA LEU A 79 -4.08 -25.09 3.20
C LEU A 79 -5.59 -24.95 2.98
N SER A 80 -6.37 -24.99 4.07
CA SER A 80 -7.78 -24.61 4.03
C SER A 80 -7.90 -23.09 4.05
N VAL A 81 -8.54 -22.54 3.02
CA VAL A 81 -8.74 -21.09 2.88
C VAL A 81 -9.89 -20.67 3.81
N THR A 82 -9.54 -20.12 4.97
CA THR A 82 -10.50 -19.43 5.85
C THR A 82 -10.56 -17.93 5.52
N PRO A 83 -11.67 -17.23 5.79
CA PRO A 83 -11.79 -15.79 5.55
C PRO A 83 -10.69 -14.96 6.25
N ILE A 84 -10.27 -15.39 7.45
CA ILE A 84 -9.23 -14.73 8.22
C ILE A 84 -7.85 -14.92 7.58
N ASN A 85 -7.53 -16.13 7.12
CA ASN A 85 -6.27 -16.41 6.43
C ASN A 85 -6.18 -15.63 5.12
N CYS A 86 -7.31 -15.55 4.41
CA CYS A 86 -7.46 -14.75 3.20
C CYS A 86 -7.15 -13.27 3.47
N PHE A 87 -7.75 -12.69 4.51
CA PHE A 87 -7.48 -11.30 4.89
C PHE A 87 -6.01 -11.08 5.29
N LEU A 88 -5.43 -11.98 6.08
CA LEU A 88 -4.03 -11.89 6.51
C LEU A 88 -3.06 -11.87 5.33
N VAL A 89 -3.34 -12.65 4.28
CA VAL A 89 -2.53 -12.67 3.04
C VAL A 89 -2.69 -11.36 2.25
N GLU A 90 -3.87 -10.74 2.27
CA GLU A 90 -4.14 -9.51 1.53
C GLU A 90 -3.75 -8.24 2.29
N LEU A 91 -3.56 -8.32 3.61
CA LEU A 91 -3.23 -7.19 4.48
C LEU A 91 -1.93 -6.45 4.07
N PRO A 92 -0.81 -7.11 3.74
CA PRO A 92 0.39 -6.41 3.27
C PRO A 92 0.15 -5.65 1.96
N LEU A 93 -0.65 -6.22 1.05
CA LEU A 93 -0.97 -5.62 -0.23
C LEU A 93 -1.84 -4.36 -0.03
N LEU A 94 -2.86 -4.44 0.83
CA LEU A 94 -3.73 -3.33 1.21
C LEU A 94 -2.93 -2.19 1.87
N LEU A 95 -2.07 -2.53 2.82
CA LEU A 95 -1.23 -1.55 3.52
C LEU A 95 -0.28 -0.85 2.55
N GLY A 96 0.40 -1.62 1.69
CA GLY A 96 1.30 -1.08 0.68
C GLY A 96 0.57 -0.19 -0.33
N SER A 97 -0.61 -0.60 -0.79
CA SER A 97 -1.43 0.17 -1.75
C SER A 97 -1.91 1.50 -1.15
N ASN A 98 -2.50 1.47 0.05
CA ASN A 98 -3.01 2.67 0.72
C ASN A 98 -1.88 3.66 1.04
N LEU A 99 -0.72 3.14 1.48
CA LEU A 99 0.46 3.97 1.70
C LEU A 99 0.96 4.60 0.40
N SER A 100 1.13 3.81 -0.67
CA SER A 100 1.67 4.29 -1.95
C SER A 100 0.76 5.34 -2.61
N GLN A 101 -0.56 5.14 -2.57
CA GLN A 101 -1.53 6.12 -3.09
C GLN A 101 -1.45 7.45 -2.35
N LEU A 102 -1.44 7.43 -1.01
CA LEU A 102 -1.34 8.65 -0.21
C LEU A 102 -0.01 9.37 -0.46
N ILE A 103 1.09 8.63 -0.51
CA ILE A 103 2.42 9.22 -0.72
C ILE A 103 2.56 9.81 -2.13
N MET A 104 2.04 9.16 -3.17
CA MET A 104 2.02 9.73 -4.52
C MET A 104 1.25 11.05 -4.56
N PHE A 105 0.09 11.12 -3.89
CA PHE A 105 -0.67 12.36 -3.76
C PHE A 105 0.13 13.44 -3.04
N LEU A 106 0.78 13.12 -1.92
CA LEU A 106 1.60 14.09 -1.18
C LEU A 106 2.81 14.57 -1.98
N ILE A 107 3.46 13.71 -2.76
CA ILE A 107 4.53 14.10 -3.67
C ILE A 107 4.01 15.06 -4.74
N ALA A 108 2.84 14.79 -5.32
CA ALA A 108 2.23 15.68 -6.32
C ALA A 108 1.92 17.06 -5.73
N VAL A 109 1.37 17.11 -4.51
CA VAL A 109 1.09 18.38 -3.82
C VAL A 109 2.37 19.13 -3.45
N ASP A 110 3.39 18.43 -2.95
CA ASP A 110 4.70 19.01 -2.63
C ASP A 110 5.32 19.68 -3.88
N ARG A 111 5.26 19.01 -5.03
CA ARG A 111 5.74 19.54 -6.30
C ARG A 111 4.90 20.72 -6.80
N PHE A 112 3.58 20.67 -6.65
CA PHE A 112 2.70 21.77 -7.01
C PHE A 112 2.98 23.03 -6.18
N ILE A 113 3.09 22.89 -4.85
CA ILE A 113 3.41 24.00 -3.94
C ILE A 113 4.79 24.58 -4.26
N SER A 114 5.78 23.72 -4.51
CA SER A 114 7.14 24.15 -4.88
C SER A 114 7.16 25.00 -6.15
N ILE A 115 6.29 24.70 -7.12
CA ILE A 115 6.20 25.47 -8.37
C ILE A 115 5.50 26.81 -8.12
N GLN A 116 4.43 26.83 -7.31
CA GLN A 116 3.69 28.06 -7.02
C GLN A 116 4.44 29.04 -6.12
N LYS A 117 5.13 28.53 -5.09
CA LYS A 117 5.85 29.34 -4.09
C LYS A 117 7.36 29.22 -4.30
N LEU A 118 7.86 29.82 -5.38
CA LEU A 118 9.29 29.84 -5.75
C LEU A 118 10.22 30.39 -4.65
N HIS A 119 9.68 31.12 -3.66
CA HIS A 119 10.44 31.79 -2.58
C HIS A 119 10.23 31.20 -1.17
N GLY A 120 9.42 30.14 -0.99
CA GLY A 120 8.99 29.64 0.33
C GLY A 120 9.68 28.37 0.84
N PHE A 121 10.77 27.92 0.19
CA PHE A 121 11.34 26.57 0.35
C PHE A 121 11.92 26.24 1.75
N LEU A 122 12.00 27.22 2.67
CA LEU A 122 12.64 27.04 3.98
C LEU A 122 11.77 26.31 5.02
N LEU A 123 10.44 26.28 4.85
CA LEU A 123 9.52 25.77 5.87
C LEU A 123 9.29 24.24 5.82
N ILE A 124 9.53 23.61 4.67
CA ILE A 124 9.31 22.17 4.45
C ILE A 124 10.38 21.30 5.14
N ASN A 125 11.52 21.89 5.55
CA ASN A 125 12.65 21.14 6.09
C ASN A 125 12.67 21.02 7.62
N ASN A 126 11.54 21.32 8.29
CA ASN A 126 11.44 21.10 9.74
C ASN A 126 11.36 19.60 10.03
N LYS A 127 12.38 19.07 10.72
CA LYS A 127 12.46 17.64 11.09
C LYS A 127 11.21 17.14 11.80
N ASN A 128 10.64 17.93 12.71
CA ASN A 128 9.45 17.50 13.45
C ASN A 128 8.26 17.31 12.51
N PHE A 129 8.09 18.23 11.54
CA PHE A 129 7.01 18.15 10.56
C PHE A 129 7.14 16.91 9.67
N ILE A 130 8.35 16.61 9.19
CA ILE A 130 8.62 15.44 8.35
C ILE A 130 8.21 14.13 9.04
N TRP A 131 8.61 13.97 10.31
CA TRP A 131 8.28 12.78 11.09
C TRP A 131 6.81 12.70 11.47
N THR A 132 6.17 13.82 11.82
CA THR A 132 4.74 13.88 12.10
C THR A 132 3.93 13.46 10.88
N ARG A 133 4.24 14.02 9.69
CA ARG A 133 3.61 13.61 8.43
C ARG A 133 3.82 12.13 8.15
N ALA A 134 5.05 11.64 8.31
CA ALA A 134 5.38 10.25 8.08
C ALA A 134 4.56 9.31 8.97
N PHE A 135 4.42 9.65 10.26
CA PHE A 135 3.61 8.94 11.23
C PHE A 135 2.12 8.91 10.82
N PHE A 136 1.53 10.05 10.46
CA PHE A 136 0.14 10.11 10.04
C PHE A 136 -0.14 9.28 8.77
N CYS A 137 0.81 9.23 7.81
CA CYS A 137 0.65 8.41 6.61
C CYS A 137 0.61 6.91 6.94
N VAL A 138 1.51 6.45 7.81
CA VAL A 138 1.53 5.04 8.26
C VAL A 138 0.27 4.72 9.06
N PHE A 139 -0.13 5.61 9.97
CA PHE A 139 -1.33 5.45 10.77
C PHE A 139 -2.59 5.35 9.88
N PHE A 140 -2.73 6.23 8.89
CA PHE A 140 -3.80 6.16 7.89
C PHE A 140 -3.78 4.83 7.14
N ALA A 141 -2.62 4.41 6.62
CA ALA A 141 -2.51 3.17 5.85
C ALA A 141 -2.92 1.95 6.69
N VAL A 142 -2.52 1.89 7.96
CA VAL A 142 -2.93 0.83 8.89
C VAL A 142 -4.43 0.87 9.15
N PHE A 143 -4.97 2.03 9.49
CA PHE A 143 -6.39 2.17 9.84
C PHE A 143 -7.31 1.88 8.65
N ALA A 144 -7.00 2.41 7.46
CA ALA A 144 -7.73 2.15 6.23
C ALA A 144 -7.70 0.67 5.81
N SER A 145 -6.57 -0.02 6.08
CA SER A 145 -6.44 -1.45 5.80
C SER A 145 -7.19 -2.30 6.81
N LEU A 146 -7.15 -1.95 8.11
CA LEU A 146 -7.91 -2.64 9.15
C LEU A 146 -9.41 -2.45 9.01
N ALA A 147 -9.87 -1.31 8.50
CA ALA A 147 -11.28 -1.07 8.24
C ALA A 147 -11.88 -2.03 7.21
N ALA A 148 -11.06 -2.65 6.36
CA ALA A 148 -11.53 -3.70 5.44
C ALA A 148 -11.97 -4.98 6.19
N LEU A 149 -11.66 -5.13 7.48
CA LEU A 149 -12.22 -6.17 8.34
C LEU A 149 -13.70 -5.92 8.67
N ILE A 150 -14.15 -4.66 8.62
CA ILE A 150 -15.50 -4.27 8.98
C ILE A 150 -16.43 -4.67 7.83
N GLY A 151 -16.95 -5.89 7.91
CA GLY A 151 -17.82 -6.48 6.88
C GLY A 151 -17.46 -7.91 6.49
N ILE A 152 -16.37 -8.48 7.03
CA ILE A 152 -16.08 -9.90 6.86
C ILE A 152 -17.04 -10.69 7.75
N SER A 153 -18.09 -11.25 7.16
CA SER A 153 -18.97 -12.20 7.84
C SER A 153 -18.24 -13.54 8.00
N SER A 154 -18.11 -14.01 9.25
CA SER A 154 -17.55 -15.34 9.54
C SER A 154 -18.39 -16.50 8.99
N ASP A 155 -19.65 -16.25 8.61
CA ASP A 155 -20.60 -17.24 8.12
C ASP A 155 -20.46 -17.57 6.62
N ALA A 156 -19.35 -17.19 5.99
CA ALA A 156 -19.13 -17.49 4.59
C ALA A 156 -19.04 -19.03 4.37
N PRO A 157 -19.76 -19.59 3.38
CA PRO A 157 -19.78 -21.04 3.17
C PRO A 157 -18.38 -21.59 2.89
N GLU A 158 -18.09 -22.74 3.49
CA GLU A 158 -16.85 -23.48 3.25
C GLU A 158 -16.68 -23.77 1.75
N GLY A 159 -15.53 -23.41 1.18
CA GLY A 159 -15.19 -23.71 -0.22
C GLY A 159 -14.95 -22.52 -1.15
N ILE A 160 -14.60 -21.34 -0.63
CA ILE A 160 -14.19 -20.21 -1.49
C ILE A 160 -12.91 -20.57 -2.26
N ALA A 161 -13.06 -20.78 -3.58
CA ALA A 161 -11.97 -21.21 -4.45
C ALA A 161 -10.87 -20.14 -4.69
N ALA A 162 -11.13 -18.88 -4.34
CA ALA A 162 -10.16 -17.80 -4.48
C ALA A 162 -10.40 -16.67 -3.48
N CYS A 163 -9.35 -16.32 -2.72
CA CYS A 163 -9.35 -15.17 -1.83
C CYS A 163 -9.24 -13.86 -2.61
N HIS A 164 -10.35 -13.11 -2.69
CA HIS A 164 -10.39 -11.80 -3.33
C HIS A 164 -11.15 -10.77 -2.48
N VAL A 165 -10.46 -10.14 -1.51
CA VAL A 165 -11.05 -9.06 -0.70
C VAL A 165 -11.30 -7.81 -1.56
N THR A 166 -10.53 -7.57 -2.63
CA THR A 166 -10.71 -6.40 -3.52
C THR A 166 -11.88 -6.47 -4.51
N LEU A 167 -12.47 -7.63 -4.77
CA LEU A 167 -13.55 -7.78 -5.78
C LEU A 167 -14.95 -7.45 -5.22
N GLY A 168 -15.07 -7.24 -3.91
CA GLY A 168 -16.35 -7.04 -3.23
C GLY A 168 -16.29 -5.98 -2.14
N TRP A 169 -15.63 -4.85 -2.37
CA TRP A 169 -15.70 -3.75 -1.42
C TRP A 169 -17.14 -3.32 -1.23
N SER A 170 -17.62 -3.37 0.01
CA SER A 170 -18.95 -2.90 0.34
C SER A 170 -19.06 -1.41 0.03
N GLN A 171 -20.25 -0.95 -0.36
CA GLN A 171 -20.49 0.49 -0.59
C GLN A 171 -20.16 1.31 0.67
N SER A 172 -20.44 0.76 1.85
CA SER A 172 -20.08 1.35 3.15
C SER A 172 -18.56 1.52 3.30
N TYR A 173 -17.76 0.53 2.90
CA TYR A 173 -16.30 0.63 2.93
C TYR A 173 -15.78 1.71 1.97
N MET A 174 -16.35 1.81 0.76
CA MET A 174 -15.95 2.85 -0.19
C MET A 174 -16.22 4.27 0.34
N VAL A 175 -17.40 4.50 0.93
CA VAL A 175 -17.74 5.79 1.55
C VAL A 175 -16.80 6.09 2.72
N TYR A 176 -16.57 5.11 3.60
CA TYR A 176 -15.63 5.23 4.72
C TYR A 176 -14.22 5.59 4.23
N TYR A 177 -13.71 4.88 3.22
CA TYR A 177 -12.38 5.10 2.66
C TYR A 177 -12.25 6.50 2.08
N SER A 178 -13.26 6.97 1.35
CA SER A 178 -13.28 8.33 0.79
C SER A 178 -13.26 9.41 1.88
N ILE A 179 -14.07 9.25 2.94
CA ILE A 179 -14.12 10.20 4.06
C ILE A 179 -12.77 10.23 4.79
N MET A 180 -12.21 9.07 5.10
CA MET A 180 -10.92 8.97 5.80
C MET A 180 -9.78 9.56 4.95
N THR A 181 -9.71 9.21 3.67
CA THR A 181 -8.68 9.75 2.77
C THR A 181 -8.76 11.28 2.70
N THR A 182 -9.97 11.83 2.62
CA THR A 182 -10.19 13.29 2.61
C THR A 182 -9.75 13.93 3.92
N PHE A 183 -10.18 13.35 5.06
CA PHE A 183 -9.82 13.85 6.40
C PHE A 183 -8.31 13.89 6.60
N PHE A 184 -7.61 12.77 6.36
CA PHE A 184 -6.16 12.71 6.55
C PHE A 184 -5.40 13.60 5.56
N SER A 185 -5.87 13.72 4.31
CA SER A 185 -5.30 14.66 3.35
C SER A 185 -5.41 16.11 3.84
N ILE A 186 -6.58 16.51 4.34
CA ILE A 186 -6.79 17.84 4.92
C ILE A 186 -5.94 18.04 6.17
N THR A 187 -5.81 17.06 7.06
CA THR A 187 -4.97 17.18 8.26
C THR A 187 -3.50 17.34 7.92
N ILE A 188 -2.98 16.53 6.99
CA ILE A 188 -1.59 16.59 6.56
C ILE A 188 -1.29 17.91 5.85
N LEU A 189 -2.18 18.37 4.98
CA LEU A 189 -2.02 19.65 4.26
C LEU A 189 -2.31 20.86 5.14
N GLY A 190 -3.26 20.78 6.07
CA GLY A 190 -3.61 21.87 6.99
C GLY A 190 -2.44 22.25 7.89
N ASP A 191 -1.68 21.28 8.41
CA ASP A 191 -0.46 21.53 9.19
C ASP A 191 0.65 22.20 8.33
N THR A 192 0.66 22.00 7.00
CA THR A 192 1.56 22.77 6.11
C THR A 192 1.15 24.23 5.97
N SER A 193 -0.16 24.51 5.96
CA SER A 193 -0.70 25.86 5.78
C SER A 193 -0.53 26.74 7.02
N VAL A 194 -0.69 26.19 8.23
CA VAL A 194 -0.64 26.97 9.47
C VAL A 194 0.79 27.45 9.77
N ARG A 195 1.81 26.76 9.24
CA ARG A 195 3.21 27.11 9.46
C ARG A 195 3.80 27.99 8.34
N SER A 196 3.10 28.16 7.20
CA SER A 196 3.55 28.99 6.07
C SER A 196 3.13 30.45 6.22
#